data_AF-A0A355E288-F1
#
_entry.id   AF-A0A355E288-F1
#
_cell.length_a   1.000
_cell.length_b   1.000
_cell.length_c   1.000
_cell.angle_alpha   90.00
_cell.angle_beta   90.00
_cell.angle_gamma   90.00
#
_symmetry.space_group_name_H-M   'P 1'
#
loop_
_entity.id
_entity.type
_entity.pdbx_description
1 polymer ?
#
loop_
_entity_poly.entity_id
_entity_poly.type
_entity_poly.pdbx_seq_one_letter_code
_entity_poly.pdbx_strand_id
1 'polypeptide(L)'
;MTVSPGTQPPVTYRTDAAVFCALAAAGLSLSWCLIFFAGTSMLGLARSEVGEVLPLLDVLLHYKGTVLLAAFAHYLALSALQPALGRGVPPDRRRLLWAGAAMLLASAPTPYTAGPLLGLSPALLAAAGLCCLWSEPGRTWSLDSPRTLFAALSLVLCLFLVVGFVAGLEIVPPSAWPNAAESRAAKAVVLQTPEDALSRVRRLPLRSFGLLSKEARAELKAADCEVPQSAFESSPHNVFSAPLLDPDQGGDFVALCSKKGEATVRIVWNDPKAETLCSRELSTAPDQRFIGATGPGKLGYARIIRPVSPEYLLKAAQAEGKTPPVLPPGLMGIEDEFVGKESSVFYCLNGQWLTVPGSRPVQVLKSTGTVDPLQP
;
A
#
# COMPACT_ATOMS: atom_id res chain seq x y z
N MET A 1 40.26 2.68 76.09
CA MET A 1 39.00 2.66 75.31
C MET A 1 39.37 2.74 73.84
N THR A 2 39.34 1.61 73.15
CA THR A 2 39.60 1.46 71.72
C THR A 2 38.33 1.80 70.95
N VAL A 3 38.37 2.82 70.10
CA VAL A 3 37.26 3.23 69.24
C VAL A 3 37.19 2.26 68.05
N SER A 4 36.07 1.54 67.94
CA SER A 4 35.78 0.60 66.87
C SER A 4 35.59 1.36 65.53
N PRO A 5 36.15 0.89 64.40
CA PRO A 5 35.99 1.55 63.11
C PRO A 5 34.53 1.47 62.67
N GLY A 6 33.90 2.65 62.55
CA GLY A 6 32.51 2.81 62.13
C GLY A 6 32.27 2.20 60.76
N THR A 7 31.30 1.29 60.73
CA THR A 7 30.71 0.71 59.52
C THR A 7 30.11 1.86 58.71
N GLN A 8 30.71 2.22 57.57
CA GLN A 8 30.06 3.15 56.66
C GLN A 8 28.75 2.52 56.14
N PRO A 9 27.62 3.23 56.19
CA PRO A 9 26.36 2.70 55.69
C PRO A 9 26.50 2.45 54.18
N PRO A 10 25.91 1.35 53.66
CA PRO A 10 25.95 1.06 52.24
C PRO A 10 25.27 2.19 51.46
N VAL A 11 26.03 2.85 50.60
CA VAL A 11 25.53 3.87 49.67
C VAL A 11 24.80 3.14 48.54
N THR A 12 23.50 2.88 48.70
CA THR A 12 22.74 2.02 47.76
C THR A 12 21.54 2.66 47.05
N TYR A 13 21.34 3.98 47.09
CA TYR A 13 20.06 4.55 46.60
C TYR A 13 20.10 5.67 45.54
N ARG A 14 21.26 5.97 44.92
CA ARG A 14 21.37 7.13 44.01
C ARG A 14 21.27 6.82 42.51
N THR A 15 21.36 5.55 42.12
CA THR A 15 21.30 5.14 40.70
C THR A 15 19.87 5.09 40.17
N ASP A 16 18.87 4.83 41.00
CA ASP A 16 17.52 4.48 40.52
C ASP A 16 16.78 5.66 39.88
N ALA A 17 17.01 6.88 40.36
CA ALA A 17 16.31 8.06 39.85
C ALA A 17 16.74 8.44 38.42
N ALA A 18 18.03 8.36 38.10
CA ALA A 18 18.55 8.68 36.77
C ALA A 18 18.09 7.64 35.74
N VAL A 19 18.09 6.37 36.14
CA VAL A 19 17.58 5.24 35.35
C VAL A 19 16.10 5.40 35.06
N PHE A 20 15.32 5.72 36.08
CA PHE A 20 13.89 5.95 35.94
C PHE A 20 13.58 7.13 35.00
N CYS A 21 14.33 8.23 35.09
CA CYS A 21 14.17 9.38 34.20
C CYS A 21 14.49 9.03 32.74
N ALA A 22 15.53 8.25 32.48
CA ALA A 22 15.90 7.81 31.14
C ALA A 22 14.83 6.87 30.53
N LEU A 23 14.31 5.92 31.32
CA LEU A 23 13.24 5.02 30.89
C LEU A 23 11.93 5.78 30.64
N ALA A 24 11.58 6.73 31.51
CA ALA A 24 10.40 7.57 31.33
C ALA A 24 10.49 8.44 30.07
N ALA A 25 11.64 9.06 29.81
CA ALA A 25 11.86 9.87 28.61
C ALA A 25 11.75 9.03 27.32
N ALA A 26 12.32 7.82 27.32
CA ALA A 26 12.21 6.90 26.19
C ALA A 26 10.76 6.43 25.96
N GLY A 27 10.03 6.10 27.03
CA GLY A 27 8.62 5.70 26.95
C GLY A 27 7.71 6.82 26.45
N LEU A 28 7.95 8.06 26.88
CA LEU A 28 7.21 9.23 26.42
C LEU A 28 7.49 9.55 24.95
N SER A 29 8.74 9.46 24.50
CA SER A 29 9.11 9.63 23.09
C SER A 29 8.45 8.58 22.18
N LEU A 30 8.47 7.31 22.59
CA LEU A 30 7.81 6.24 21.85
C LEU A 30 6.29 6.45 21.77
N SER A 31 5.66 6.81 22.89
CA SER A 31 4.22 7.10 22.95
C SER A 31 3.84 8.26 22.04
N TRP A 32 4.65 9.32 22.00
CA TRP A 32 4.47 10.46 21.11
C TRP A 32 4.52 10.05 19.63
N CYS A 33 5.53 9.27 19.23
CA CYS A 33 5.62 8.75 17.86
C CYS A 33 4.36 7.96 17.48
N LEU A 34 3.91 7.04 18.36
CA LEU A 34 2.72 6.23 18.11
C LEU A 34 1.43 7.08 17.99
N ILE A 35 1.24 8.06 18.88
CA ILE A 35 0.09 8.98 18.83
C ILE A 35 0.13 9.85 17.58
N PHE A 36 1.30 10.36 17.19
CA PHE A 36 1.47 11.15 15.97
C PHE A 36 1.13 10.32 14.72
N PHE A 37 1.62 9.08 14.62
CA PHE A 37 1.29 8.20 13.49
C PHE A 37 -0.19 7.80 13.48
N ALA A 38 -0.79 7.52 14.64
CA ALA A 38 -2.23 7.26 14.72
C ALA A 38 -3.06 8.50 14.35
N GLY A 39 -2.68 9.69 14.82
CA GLY A 39 -3.36 10.95 14.56
C GLY A 39 -3.26 11.39 13.09
N THR A 40 -2.09 11.26 12.47
CA THR A 40 -1.90 11.56 11.03
C THR A 40 -2.67 10.59 10.13
N SER A 41 -2.87 9.34 10.57
CA SER A 41 -3.77 8.38 9.89
C SER A 41 -5.25 8.78 10.03
N MET A 42 -5.67 9.27 11.21
CA MET A 42 -7.04 9.71 11.51
C MET A 42 -7.40 11.05 10.84
N LEU A 43 -6.46 11.98 10.73
CA LEU A 43 -6.64 13.30 10.11
C LEU A 43 -6.65 13.25 8.58
N GLY A 44 -6.46 12.08 7.97
CA GLY A 44 -6.47 11.94 6.51
C GLY A 44 -5.33 12.67 5.80
N LEU A 45 -4.28 13.07 6.52
CA LEU A 45 -3.05 13.64 5.94
C LEU A 45 -2.23 12.57 5.21
N ALA A 46 -2.45 11.30 5.54
CA ALA A 46 -2.06 10.15 4.74
C ALA A 46 -3.22 9.67 3.85
N ARG A 47 -3.86 10.57 3.11
CA ARG A 47 -4.75 10.17 2.02
C ARG A 47 -3.90 9.82 0.80
N SER A 48 -4.15 8.65 0.21
CA SER A 48 -3.81 8.49 -1.20
C SER A 48 -4.68 9.47 -2.00
N GLU A 49 -4.19 9.93 -3.15
CA GLU A 49 -4.92 10.84 -4.07
C GLU A 49 -6.33 10.32 -4.46
N VAL A 50 -6.66 9.07 -4.14
CA VAL A 50 -7.94 8.41 -4.43
C VAL A 50 -9.00 8.64 -3.32
N GLY A 51 -8.67 9.36 -2.24
CA GLY A 51 -9.67 9.77 -1.24
C GLY A 51 -10.16 8.66 -0.30
N GLU A 52 -9.60 7.45 -0.40
CA GLU A 52 -9.85 6.39 0.58
C GLU A 52 -8.98 6.56 1.82
N VAL A 53 -9.57 6.33 2.99
CA VAL A 53 -8.86 6.22 4.26
C VAL A 53 -8.09 4.90 4.20
N LEU A 54 -6.77 4.97 4.00
CA LEU A 54 -5.93 3.78 4.06
C LEU A 54 -6.09 3.14 5.45
N PRO A 55 -6.31 1.81 5.54
CA PRO A 55 -6.25 1.10 6.81
C PRO A 55 -4.96 1.46 7.54
N LEU A 56 -5.00 1.60 8.87
CA LEU A 56 -3.81 1.90 9.69
C LEU A 56 -2.62 1.00 9.31
N LEU A 57 -2.89 -0.26 8.96
CA LEU A 57 -1.88 -1.22 8.51
C LEU A 57 -1.18 -0.76 7.23
N ASP A 58 -1.88 -0.24 6.23
CA ASP A 58 -1.26 0.20 4.96
C ASP A 58 -0.46 1.49 5.11
N VAL A 59 -0.91 2.41 5.97
CA VAL A 59 -0.11 3.60 6.35
C VAL A 59 1.18 3.14 7.04
N LEU A 60 1.09 2.20 7.98
CA LEU A 60 2.27 1.61 8.62
C LEU A 60 3.16 0.85 7.62
N LEU A 61 2.57 0.20 6.61
CA LEU A 61 3.29 -0.52 5.56
C LEU A 61 4.00 0.44 4.57
N HIS A 62 3.41 1.60 4.27
CA HIS A 62 3.96 2.61 3.37
C HIS A 62 5.10 3.41 4.02
N TYR A 63 4.98 3.72 5.31
CA TYR A 63 6.01 4.41 6.10
C TYR A 63 6.99 3.44 6.81
N LYS A 64 7.04 2.17 6.38
CA LYS A 64 7.87 1.08 6.96
C LYS A 64 9.29 1.53 7.30
N GLY A 65 9.96 2.19 6.35
CA GLY A 65 11.36 2.58 6.52
C GLY A 65 11.53 3.53 7.71
N THR A 66 10.69 4.55 7.80
CA THR A 66 10.81 5.62 8.80
C THR A 66 10.37 5.16 10.18
N VAL A 67 9.28 4.39 10.29
CA VAL A 67 8.80 3.85 11.57
C VAL A 67 9.78 2.80 12.13
N LEU A 68 10.28 1.89 11.29
CA LEU A 68 11.27 0.90 11.71
C LEU A 68 12.61 1.55 12.08
N LEU A 69 13.06 2.57 11.33
CA LEU A 69 14.28 3.30 11.64
C LEU A 69 14.15 4.06 12.97
N ALA A 70 13.01 4.70 13.22
CA ALA A 70 12.74 5.37 14.48
C ALA A 70 12.69 4.37 15.65
N ALA A 71 11.98 3.24 15.50
CA ALA A 71 11.91 2.19 16.51
C ALA A 71 13.29 1.56 16.78
N PHE A 72 14.08 1.32 15.73
CA PHE A 72 15.44 0.79 15.84
C PHE A 72 16.39 1.78 16.54
N ALA A 73 16.30 3.07 16.24
CA ALA A 73 17.07 4.10 16.93
C ALA A 73 16.71 4.17 18.42
N HIS A 74 15.43 4.06 18.77
CA HIS A 74 14.98 3.98 20.17
C HIS A 74 15.47 2.71 20.86
N TYR A 75 15.44 1.56 20.17
CA TYR A 75 15.98 0.30 20.68
C TYR A 75 17.49 0.40 20.95
N LEU A 76 18.28 0.93 20.03
CA LEU A 76 19.72 1.11 20.22
C LEU A 76 20.04 2.04 21.40
N ALA A 77 19.26 3.11 21.57
CA ALA A 77 19.42 4.02 22.71
C ALA A 77 19.13 3.30 24.04
N LEU A 78 18.06 2.51 24.10
CA LEU A 78 17.71 1.70 25.29
C LEU A 78 18.75 0.60 25.57
N SER A 79 19.21 -0.11 24.54
CA SER A 79 20.23 -1.15 24.66
C SER A 79 21.60 -0.61 25.06
N ALA A 80 21.95 0.62 24.64
CA ALA A 80 23.18 1.28 25.08
C ALA A 80 23.14 1.65 26.57
N LEU A 81 21.95 1.90 27.12
CA LEU A 81 21.76 2.22 28.54
C LEU A 81 21.75 0.96 29.41
N GLN A 82 21.23 -0.17 28.91
CA GLN A 82 21.00 -1.40 29.69
C GLN A 82 22.23 -1.93 30.48
N PRO A 83 23.47 -1.95 29.95
CA PRO A 83 24.63 -2.44 30.70
C PRO A 83 25.01 -1.56 31.90
N ALA A 84 24.72 -0.26 31.82
CA ALA A 84 24.92 0.69 32.92
C ALA A 84 23.86 0.48 34.02
N LEU A 85 22.64 0.12 33.62
CA LEU A 85 21.53 -0.19 34.56
C LEU A 85 21.82 -1.43 35.42
N GLY A 86 22.36 -2.48 34.80
CA GLY A 86 22.56 -3.77 35.49
C GLY A 86 23.76 -3.83 36.42
N ARG A 87 24.71 -2.89 36.33
CA ARG A 87 25.98 -2.92 37.11
C ARG A 87 26.13 -1.78 38.11
N GLY A 88 25.17 -0.85 38.18
CA GLY A 88 25.28 0.33 39.04
C GLY A 88 26.46 1.25 38.71
N VAL A 89 27.10 1.05 37.54
CA VAL A 89 28.23 1.87 37.09
C VAL A 89 27.67 3.05 36.32
N PRO A 90 27.97 4.31 36.71
CA PRO A 90 27.49 5.46 35.99
C PRO A 90 28.00 5.40 34.53
N PRO A 91 27.13 5.58 33.54
CA PRO A 91 27.52 5.54 32.13
C PRO A 91 28.58 6.59 31.84
N ASP A 92 29.59 6.22 31.05
CA ASP A 92 30.63 7.14 30.57
C ASP A 92 29.97 8.31 29.85
N ARG A 93 30.19 9.54 30.34
CA ARG A 93 29.65 10.78 29.77
C ARG A 93 29.92 10.90 28.28
N ARG A 94 31.06 10.40 27.78
CA ARG A 94 31.39 10.41 26.36
C ARG A 94 30.42 9.54 25.56
N ARG A 95 30.06 8.36 26.07
CA ARG A 95 29.13 7.43 25.38
C ARG A 95 27.72 8.00 25.33
N LEU A 96 27.26 8.66 26.40
CA LEU A 96 25.96 9.34 26.42
C LEU A 96 25.90 10.51 25.42
N LEU A 97 26.96 11.31 25.34
CA LEU A 97 27.07 12.41 24.37
C LEU A 97 27.06 11.88 22.93
N TRP A 98 27.81 10.82 22.63
CA TRP A 98 27.80 10.20 21.31
C TRP A 98 26.45 9.59 20.94
N ALA A 99 25.76 8.94 21.88
CA ALA A 99 24.41 8.42 21.65
C ALA A 99 23.40 9.54 21.37
N GLY A 100 23.43 10.63 22.14
CA GLY A 100 22.58 11.80 21.91
C GLY A 100 22.85 12.48 20.57
N ALA A 101 24.12 12.66 20.20
CA ALA A 101 24.52 13.22 18.92
C ALA A 101 24.12 12.33 17.73
N ALA A 102 24.28 11.01 17.86
CA ALA A 102 23.86 10.05 16.84
C ALA A 102 22.33 10.07 16.63
N MET A 103 21.53 10.17 17.69
CA MET A 103 20.07 10.30 17.58
C MET A 103 19.65 11.64 16.95
N LEU A 104 20.31 12.75 17.29
CA LEU A 104 20.08 14.05 16.63
C LEU A 104 20.41 14.01 15.14
N LEU A 105 21.52 13.38 14.75
CA LEU A 105 21.90 13.25 13.34
C LEU A 105 20.96 12.31 12.57
N ALA A 106 20.57 11.19 13.16
CA ALA A 106 19.64 10.23 12.53
C ALA A 106 18.24 10.80 12.30
N SER A 107 17.89 11.88 13.00
CA SER A 107 16.59 12.52 12.98
C SER A 107 16.58 13.94 12.38
N ALA A 108 17.74 14.45 11.98
CA ALA A 108 17.85 15.68 11.19
C ALA A 108 17.07 15.63 9.85
N PRO A 109 16.89 14.47 9.17
CA PRO A 109 16.10 14.42 7.93
C PRO A 109 14.57 14.43 8.15
N THR A 110 14.09 14.01 9.32
CA THR A 110 12.65 13.84 9.61
C THR A 110 11.80 15.11 9.45
N PRO A 111 12.26 16.32 9.83
CA PRO A 111 11.53 17.56 9.59
C PRO A 111 11.28 17.86 8.11
N TYR A 112 12.23 17.48 7.24
CA TYR A 112 12.17 17.77 5.81
C TYR A 112 11.26 16.80 5.05
N THR A 113 11.11 15.57 5.54
CA THR A 113 10.33 14.52 4.85
C THR A 113 8.93 14.34 5.41
N ALA A 114 8.72 14.65 6.68
CA ALA A 114 7.47 14.34 7.38
C ALA A 114 6.94 15.51 8.23
N GLY A 115 7.53 16.69 8.05
CA GLY A 115 7.09 17.95 8.66
C GLY A 115 7.76 18.25 10.01
N PRO A 116 7.75 19.53 10.43
CA PRO A 116 8.52 20.03 11.58
C PRO A 116 8.19 19.35 12.91
N LEU A 117 7.00 18.73 13.04
CA LEU A 117 6.54 18.06 14.25
C LEU A 117 7.29 16.74 14.56
N LEU A 118 7.92 16.10 13.57
CA LEU A 118 8.71 14.88 13.78
C LEU A 118 10.16 15.16 14.22
N GLY A 119 10.65 16.40 14.07
CA GLY A 119 11.93 16.84 14.62
C GLY A 119 11.97 17.03 16.13
N LEU A 120 10.84 16.81 16.82
CA LEU A 120 10.65 17.14 18.24
C LEU A 120 11.09 16.04 19.21
N SER A 121 10.88 14.77 18.83
CA SER A 121 11.32 13.58 19.60
C SER A 121 12.83 13.61 19.94
N PRO A 122 13.73 13.90 18.98
CA PRO A 122 15.18 13.94 19.21
C PRO A 122 15.62 15.14 20.06
N ALA A 123 14.98 16.29 19.91
CA ALA A 123 15.28 17.48 20.69
C ALA A 123 14.94 17.29 22.17
N LEU A 124 13.80 16.63 22.46
CA LEU A 124 13.41 16.28 23.82
C LEU A 124 14.36 15.24 24.45
N LEU A 125 14.80 14.24 23.67
CA LEU A 125 15.80 13.28 24.14
C LEU A 125 17.17 13.92 24.39
N ALA A 126 17.60 14.84 23.54
CA ALA A 126 18.84 15.59 23.71
C ALA A 126 18.79 16.50 24.95
N ALA A 127 17.67 17.19 25.18
CA ALA A 127 17.46 18.00 26.37
C ALA A 127 17.48 17.15 27.65
N ALA A 128 16.81 16.00 27.65
CA ALA A 128 16.85 15.05 28.76
C ALA A 128 18.29 14.54 29.02
N GLY A 129 19.05 14.23 27.97
CA GLY A 129 20.45 13.85 28.06
C GLY A 129 21.34 14.96 28.64
N LEU A 130 21.15 16.22 28.23
CA LEU A 130 21.88 17.37 28.76
C LEU A 130 21.54 17.65 30.23
N CYS A 131 20.28 17.50 30.64
CA CYS A 131 19.88 17.58 32.05
C CYS A 131 20.56 16.51 32.91
N CYS A 132 20.70 15.28 32.40
CA CYS A 132 21.45 14.22 33.08
C CYS A 132 22.96 14.51 33.17
N LEU A 133 23.54 15.22 32.20
CA LEU A 133 24.96 15.60 32.21
C LEU A 133 25.26 16.76 33.16
N TRP A 134 24.32 17.69 33.32
CA TRP A 134 24.42 18.85 34.21
C TRP A 134 24.16 18.55 35.69
N SER A 135 23.62 17.37 36.04
CA SER A 135 23.59 16.94 37.44
C SER A 135 25.01 16.59 37.90
N GLU A 136 25.71 17.54 38.51
CA GLU A 136 27.05 17.32 39.05
C GLU A 136 27.07 16.34 40.23
N PRO A 137 28.01 15.38 40.26
CA PRO A 137 28.22 14.52 41.41
C PRO A 137 28.89 15.31 42.54
N GLY A 138 28.10 15.89 43.44
CA GLY A 138 28.61 16.57 44.63
C GLY A 138 27.74 17.72 45.14
N ARG A 139 26.89 18.29 44.29
CA ARG A 139 25.86 19.22 44.76
C ARG A 139 24.71 18.43 45.39
N THR A 140 24.61 18.48 46.70
CA THR A 140 23.42 17.98 47.43
C THR A 140 22.29 18.96 47.18
N TRP A 141 21.61 18.82 46.04
CA TRP A 141 20.32 19.45 45.84
C TRP A 141 19.38 18.84 46.88
N SER A 142 19.07 19.58 47.95
CA SER A 142 18.02 19.23 48.92
C SER A 142 16.64 19.55 48.32
N LEU A 143 16.44 19.18 47.06
CA LEU A 143 15.13 19.17 46.46
C LEU A 143 14.60 17.76 46.57
N ASP A 144 13.58 17.61 47.40
CA ASP A 144 12.51 16.67 47.17
C ASP A 144 12.04 16.83 45.71
N SER A 145 12.65 16.04 44.84
CA SER A 145 12.02 14.86 44.30
C SER A 145 12.34 14.73 42.81
N PRO A 146 12.69 13.53 42.31
CA PRO A 146 12.52 13.23 40.88
C PRO A 146 11.12 13.61 40.34
N ARG A 147 10.11 13.81 41.20
CA ARG A 147 8.81 14.40 40.85
C ARG A 147 8.88 15.84 40.37
N THR A 148 9.76 16.71 40.89
CA THR A 148 9.87 18.11 40.40
C THR A 148 10.53 18.16 39.03
N LEU A 149 11.55 17.33 38.78
CA LEU A 149 12.13 17.18 37.44
C LEU A 149 11.12 16.57 36.46
N PHE A 150 10.41 15.53 36.88
CA PHE A 150 9.34 14.92 36.06
C PHE A 150 8.20 15.89 35.78
N ALA A 151 7.79 16.70 36.76
CA ALA A 151 6.76 17.72 36.59
C ALA A 151 7.23 18.82 35.63
N ALA A 152 8.48 19.27 35.73
CA ALA A 152 9.05 20.25 34.80
C ALA A 152 9.12 19.71 33.37
N LEU A 153 9.60 18.47 33.17
CA LEU A 153 9.63 17.82 31.86
C LEU A 153 8.22 17.58 31.29
N SER A 154 7.27 17.19 32.14
CA SER A 154 5.87 17.01 31.75
C SER A 154 5.20 18.33 31.37
N LEU A 155 5.50 19.42 32.09
CA LEU A 155 4.99 20.75 31.79
C LEU A 155 5.56 21.26 30.46
N VAL A 156 6.87 21.08 30.22
CA VAL A 156 7.52 21.44 28.95
C VAL A 156 6.91 20.65 27.80
N LEU A 157 6.73 19.33 27.96
CA LEU A 157 6.06 18.51 26.95
C LEU A 157 4.65 19.03 26.68
N CYS A 158 3.86 19.28 27.72
CA CYS A 158 2.47 19.73 27.61
C CYS A 158 2.34 21.10 26.92
N LEU A 159 3.17 22.09 27.31
CA LEU A 159 3.25 23.39 26.63
C LEU A 159 3.60 23.22 25.15
N PHE A 160 4.53 22.30 24.85
CA PHE A 160 4.94 22.04 23.48
C PHE A 160 3.82 21.36 22.66
N LEU A 161 3.04 20.45 23.26
CA LEU A 161 1.85 19.86 22.64
C LEU A 161 0.81 20.90 22.29
N VAL A 162 0.57 21.85 23.21
CA VAL A 162 -0.37 22.96 22.98
C VAL A 162 0.13 23.87 21.86
N VAL A 163 1.41 24.24 21.84
CA VAL A 163 2.00 25.06 20.78
C VAL A 163 1.98 24.32 19.43
N GLY A 164 2.32 23.03 19.39
CA GLY A 164 2.26 22.22 18.18
C GLY A 164 0.84 22.04 17.64
N PHE A 165 -0.15 21.92 18.53
CA PHE A 165 -1.57 21.89 18.16
C PHE A 165 -2.04 23.24 17.62
N VAL A 166 -1.72 24.34 18.30
CA VAL A 166 -2.11 25.70 17.87
C VAL A 166 -1.42 26.08 16.55
N ALA A 167 -0.11 25.84 16.41
CA ALA A 167 0.62 26.10 15.18
C ALA A 167 0.20 25.14 14.05
N GLY A 168 -0.12 23.89 14.36
CA GLY A 168 -0.66 22.93 13.39
C GLY A 168 -2.03 23.34 12.86
N LEU A 169 -2.86 24.00 13.68
CA LEU A 169 -4.12 24.60 13.24
C LEU A 169 -3.94 25.84 12.35
N GLU A 170 -2.81 26.56 12.47
CA GLU A 170 -2.51 27.71 11.61
C GLU A 170 -1.84 27.33 10.29
N ILE A 171 -1.03 26.26 10.27
CA ILE A 171 -0.27 25.83 9.08
C ILE A 171 -1.16 25.11 8.05
N VAL A 172 -2.26 24.49 8.48
CA VAL A 172 -3.27 23.98 7.56
C VAL A 172 -4.25 25.11 7.29
N PRO A 173 -4.14 25.84 6.16
CA PRO A 173 -5.05 26.94 5.90
C PRO A 173 -6.49 26.40 5.94
N PRO A 174 -7.47 27.16 6.45
CA PRO A 174 -8.87 26.73 6.47
C PRO A 174 -9.39 26.27 5.10
N SER A 175 -8.77 26.73 4.01
CA SER A 175 -9.04 26.30 2.63
C SER A 175 -8.50 24.92 2.25
N ALA A 176 -7.62 24.32 3.04
CA ALA A 176 -7.12 22.95 2.85
C ALA A 176 -8.02 21.89 3.51
N TRP A 177 -8.95 22.32 4.38
CA TRP A 177 -10.03 21.46 4.81
C TRP A 177 -11.07 21.45 3.69
N PRO A 178 -11.43 20.29 3.11
CA PRO A 178 -12.50 20.24 2.14
C PRO A 178 -13.74 20.77 2.84
N ASN A 179 -14.20 21.95 2.40
CA ASN A 179 -15.38 22.59 2.97
C ASN A 179 -16.49 21.54 2.97
N ALA A 180 -17.37 21.51 3.97
CA ALA A 180 -18.51 20.59 3.97
C ALA A 180 -19.32 20.65 2.66
N ALA A 181 -19.25 21.78 1.94
CA ALA A 181 -19.75 21.96 0.58
C ALA A 181 -19.01 21.13 -0.49
N GLU A 182 -17.69 20.99 -0.47
CA GLU A 182 -16.92 20.11 -1.37
C GLU A 182 -17.11 18.64 -1.04
N SER A 183 -17.17 18.27 0.24
CA SER A 183 -17.51 16.89 0.64
C SER A 183 -18.97 16.54 0.28
N ARG A 184 -19.89 17.51 0.37
CA ARG A 184 -21.27 17.35 -0.13
C ARG A 184 -21.35 17.39 -1.66
N ALA A 185 -20.54 18.19 -2.35
CA ALA A 185 -20.50 18.23 -3.81
C ALA A 185 -19.89 16.95 -4.41
N ALA A 186 -18.85 16.40 -3.77
CA ALA A 186 -18.32 15.07 -4.07
C ALA A 186 -19.35 13.95 -3.79
N LYS A 187 -20.24 14.15 -2.81
CA LYS A 187 -21.41 13.28 -2.56
C LYS A 187 -22.60 13.55 -3.48
N ALA A 188 -22.69 14.73 -4.08
CA ALA A 188 -23.80 15.18 -4.93
C ALA A 188 -23.48 15.05 -6.43
N VAL A 189 -22.35 14.43 -6.79
CA VAL A 189 -22.21 13.84 -8.12
C VAL A 189 -23.34 12.81 -8.23
N VAL A 190 -24.28 13.06 -9.13
CA VAL A 190 -25.36 12.12 -9.46
C VAL A 190 -24.70 10.76 -9.70
N LEU A 191 -24.83 9.86 -8.72
CA LEU A 191 -24.30 8.51 -8.81
C LEU A 191 -25.00 7.88 -9.99
N GLN A 192 -24.26 7.65 -11.07
CA GLN A 192 -24.76 6.86 -12.19
C GLN A 192 -25.27 5.55 -11.61
N THR A 193 -26.49 5.15 -11.96
CA THR A 193 -26.96 3.82 -11.60
C THR A 193 -26.22 2.78 -12.43
N PRO A 194 -26.05 1.54 -11.94
CA PRO A 194 -25.51 0.46 -12.75
C PRO A 194 -26.27 0.25 -14.07
N GLU A 195 -27.59 0.49 -14.07
CA GLU A 195 -28.46 0.40 -15.25
C GLU A 195 -28.14 1.49 -16.27
N ASP A 196 -27.94 2.74 -15.81
CA ASP A 196 -27.50 3.84 -16.67
C ASP A 196 -26.14 3.52 -17.31
N ALA A 197 -25.19 3.00 -16.52
CA ALA A 197 -23.87 2.63 -17.01
C ALA A 197 -23.94 1.46 -18.00
N LEU A 198 -24.78 0.46 -17.73
CA LEU A 198 -25.01 -0.69 -18.61
C LEU A 198 -25.56 -0.27 -19.98
N SER A 199 -26.50 0.68 -20.00
CA SER A 199 -27.07 1.22 -21.24
C SER A 199 -26.04 1.99 -22.09
N ARG A 200 -24.96 2.46 -21.46
CA ARG A 200 -23.88 3.24 -22.09
C ARG A 200 -22.65 2.42 -22.44
N VAL A 201 -22.66 1.10 -22.22
CA VAL A 201 -21.53 0.23 -22.59
C VAL A 201 -21.30 0.34 -24.10
N ARG A 202 -20.12 0.86 -24.46
CA ARG A 202 -19.70 0.98 -25.85
C ARG A 202 -19.47 -0.42 -26.41
N ARG A 203 -20.23 -0.80 -27.44
CA ARG A 203 -20.03 -2.05 -28.19
C ARG A 203 -19.56 -1.70 -29.59
N LEU A 204 -18.47 -2.31 -30.02
CA LEU A 204 -17.92 -2.08 -31.36
C LEU A 204 -18.37 -3.20 -32.32
N PRO A 205 -18.69 -2.87 -33.58
CA PRO A 205 -18.97 -3.87 -34.59
C PRO A 205 -17.68 -4.59 -35.02
N LEU A 206 -17.79 -5.83 -35.49
CA LEU A 206 -16.65 -6.66 -35.91
C LEU A 206 -15.77 -6.04 -37.02
N ARG A 207 -16.29 -5.08 -37.79
CA ARG A 207 -15.51 -4.33 -38.80
C ARG A 207 -14.47 -3.38 -38.20
N SER A 208 -14.60 -3.03 -36.91
CA SER A 208 -13.64 -2.20 -36.19
C SER A 208 -12.36 -2.95 -35.84
N PHE A 209 -12.31 -4.27 -36.05
CA PHE A 209 -11.17 -5.13 -35.74
C PHE A 209 -10.55 -5.63 -37.05
N GLY A 210 -9.48 -4.95 -37.47
CA GLY A 210 -8.74 -5.26 -38.71
C GLY A 210 -8.01 -6.60 -38.68
N LEU A 211 -7.73 -7.13 -37.48
CA LEU A 211 -7.08 -8.42 -37.27
C LEU A 211 -7.92 -9.61 -37.74
N LEU A 212 -9.26 -9.50 -37.70
CA LEU A 212 -10.15 -10.62 -38.02
C LEU A 212 -10.08 -10.99 -39.50
N SER A 213 -9.85 -12.29 -39.77
CA SER A 213 -10.04 -12.88 -41.10
C SER A 213 -11.50 -12.74 -41.56
N LYS A 214 -11.75 -12.95 -42.86
CA LYS A 214 -13.12 -12.86 -43.40
C LYS A 214 -14.01 -13.96 -42.80
N GLU A 215 -13.43 -15.13 -42.60
CA GLU A 215 -14.04 -16.34 -42.06
C GLU A 215 -14.39 -16.13 -40.59
N ALA A 216 -13.44 -15.66 -39.78
CA ALA A 216 -13.70 -15.37 -38.37
C ALA A 216 -14.73 -14.26 -38.18
N ARG A 217 -14.69 -13.21 -39.02
CA ARG A 217 -15.70 -12.17 -39.01
C ARG A 217 -17.09 -12.72 -39.38
N ALA A 218 -17.18 -13.66 -40.32
CA ALA A 218 -18.45 -14.27 -40.71
C ALA A 218 -19.02 -15.15 -39.59
N GLU A 219 -18.18 -15.94 -38.92
CA GLU A 219 -18.59 -16.80 -37.80
C GLU A 219 -19.08 -15.98 -36.60
N LEU A 220 -18.30 -14.97 -36.18
CA LEU A 220 -18.69 -14.06 -35.10
C LEU A 220 -19.96 -13.27 -35.46
N LYS A 221 -20.13 -12.89 -36.73
CA LYS A 221 -21.35 -12.22 -37.19
C LYS A 221 -22.57 -13.15 -37.14
N ALA A 222 -22.41 -14.42 -37.50
CA ALA A 222 -23.48 -15.41 -37.40
C ALA A 222 -23.93 -15.64 -35.95
N ALA A 223 -23.03 -15.40 -34.99
CA ALA A 223 -23.34 -15.42 -33.56
C ALA A 223 -24.05 -14.16 -33.05
N ASP A 224 -24.22 -13.12 -33.87
CA ASP A 224 -24.72 -11.79 -33.47
C ASP A 224 -23.81 -11.13 -32.43
N CYS A 225 -22.49 -11.24 -32.66
CA CYS A 225 -21.48 -10.73 -31.73
C CYS A 225 -21.28 -9.22 -31.90
N GLU A 226 -21.50 -8.48 -30.81
CA GLU A 226 -20.96 -7.15 -30.61
C GLU A 226 -19.89 -7.17 -29.53
N VAL A 227 -18.80 -6.41 -29.69
CA VAL A 227 -17.66 -6.49 -28.77
C VAL A 227 -17.74 -5.37 -27.74
N PRO A 228 -18.09 -5.63 -26.47
CA PRO A 228 -18.14 -4.61 -25.45
C PRO A 228 -16.72 -4.12 -25.15
N GLN A 229 -16.59 -2.82 -24.91
CA GLN A 229 -15.32 -2.15 -24.63
C GLN A 229 -15.30 -1.73 -23.17
N SER A 230 -14.23 -2.11 -22.48
CA SER A 230 -13.87 -1.59 -21.17
C SER A 230 -13.70 -0.08 -21.19
N ALA A 231 -14.10 0.57 -20.11
CA ALA A 231 -13.90 1.99 -19.88
C ALA A 231 -12.45 2.35 -19.54
N PHE A 232 -11.60 1.35 -19.30
CA PHE A 232 -10.18 1.53 -18.93
C PHE A 232 -9.25 1.56 -20.16
N GLU A 233 -9.75 1.23 -21.34
CA GLU A 233 -8.95 1.15 -22.57
C GLU A 233 -9.58 2.02 -23.68
N SER A 234 -8.78 2.88 -24.29
CA SER A 234 -9.26 3.81 -25.32
C SER A 234 -9.34 3.15 -26.71
N SER A 235 -8.35 2.33 -27.03
CA SER A 235 -8.24 1.60 -28.30
C SER A 235 -9.25 0.43 -28.37
N PRO A 236 -9.65 0.00 -29.58
CA PRO A 236 -10.41 -1.24 -29.75
C PRO A 236 -9.67 -2.43 -29.14
N HIS A 237 -10.32 -3.12 -28.22
CA HIS A 237 -9.79 -4.29 -27.51
C HIS A 237 -10.89 -5.35 -27.37
N ASN A 238 -10.62 -6.41 -26.60
CA ASN A 238 -11.48 -7.59 -26.45
C ASN A 238 -11.64 -8.44 -27.72
N VAL A 239 -10.73 -8.27 -28.68
CA VAL A 239 -10.53 -9.19 -29.81
C VAL A 239 -9.03 -9.35 -30.02
N PHE A 240 -8.55 -10.57 -30.13
CA PHE A 240 -7.15 -10.87 -30.43
C PHE A 240 -7.01 -12.21 -31.16
N SER A 241 -5.79 -12.52 -31.60
CA SER A 241 -5.42 -13.82 -32.17
C SER A 241 -4.27 -14.40 -31.37
N ALA A 242 -4.33 -15.68 -31.01
CA ALA A 242 -3.30 -16.37 -30.24
C ALA A 242 -3.32 -17.89 -30.52
N PRO A 243 -2.18 -18.58 -30.47
CA PRO A 243 -2.15 -20.05 -30.57
C PRO A 243 -2.66 -20.67 -29.26
N LEU A 244 -3.94 -21.07 -29.25
CA LEU A 244 -4.60 -21.62 -28.06
C LEU A 244 -4.57 -23.14 -28.00
N LEU A 245 -4.24 -23.80 -29.11
CA LEU A 245 -4.13 -25.25 -29.20
C LEU A 245 -2.80 -25.70 -29.81
N ASP A 246 -2.50 -25.21 -31.03
CA ASP A 246 -1.31 -25.60 -31.78
C ASP A 246 -0.48 -24.34 -32.13
N PRO A 247 0.71 -24.18 -31.52
CA PRO A 247 1.64 -23.08 -31.81
C PRO A 247 2.05 -22.97 -33.28
N ASP A 248 2.02 -24.08 -34.03
CA ASP A 248 2.54 -24.17 -35.39
C ASP A 248 1.48 -23.88 -36.47
N GLN A 249 0.18 -23.88 -36.13
CA GLN A 249 -0.93 -23.73 -37.08
C GLN A 249 -1.48 -22.30 -37.22
N GLY A 250 -0.82 -21.30 -36.65
CA GLY A 250 -1.28 -19.91 -36.62
C GLY A 250 -2.27 -19.63 -35.48
N GLY A 251 -2.65 -18.37 -35.31
CA GLY A 251 -3.43 -17.95 -34.13
C GLY A 251 -4.94 -18.13 -34.30
N ASP A 252 -5.57 -18.76 -33.31
CA ASP A 252 -7.02 -18.80 -33.14
C ASP A 252 -7.54 -17.40 -32.78
N PHE A 253 -8.73 -17.03 -33.27
CA PHE A 253 -9.32 -15.73 -32.92
C PHE A 253 -10.16 -15.85 -31.66
N VAL A 254 -9.99 -14.89 -30.75
CA VAL A 254 -10.77 -14.81 -29.52
C VAL A 254 -11.48 -13.46 -29.49
N ALA A 255 -12.76 -13.47 -29.17
CA ALA A 255 -13.57 -12.27 -29.01
C ALA A 255 -14.44 -12.36 -27.76
N LEU A 256 -14.56 -11.25 -27.02
CA LEU A 256 -15.62 -11.11 -26.03
C LEU A 256 -16.88 -10.67 -26.77
N CYS A 257 -17.87 -11.55 -26.86
CA CYS A 257 -19.11 -11.30 -27.56
C CYS A 257 -20.22 -11.00 -26.56
N SER A 258 -20.76 -9.79 -26.60
CA SER A 258 -21.97 -9.40 -25.87
C SER A 258 -23.19 -9.52 -26.78
N LYS A 259 -24.21 -10.23 -26.31
CA LYS A 259 -25.51 -10.37 -26.96
C LYS A 259 -26.60 -10.22 -25.93
N LYS A 260 -27.49 -9.25 -26.13
CA LYS A 260 -28.63 -8.98 -25.22
C LYS A 260 -28.21 -8.78 -23.75
N GLY A 261 -27.05 -8.18 -23.51
CA GLY A 261 -26.55 -7.90 -22.16
C GLY A 261 -25.83 -9.07 -21.48
N GLU A 262 -25.55 -10.15 -22.19
CA GLU A 262 -24.73 -11.27 -21.72
C GLU A 262 -23.47 -11.38 -22.57
N ALA A 263 -22.30 -11.42 -21.92
CA ALA A 263 -21.00 -11.52 -22.58
C ALA A 263 -20.36 -12.90 -22.39
N THR A 264 -19.93 -13.48 -23.50
CA THR A 264 -19.25 -14.78 -23.59
C THR A 264 -17.92 -14.61 -24.30
N VAL A 265 -16.87 -15.27 -23.82
CA VAL A 265 -15.61 -15.39 -24.55
C VAL A 265 -15.81 -16.45 -25.62
N ARG A 266 -15.69 -16.03 -26.89
CA ARG A 266 -15.92 -16.87 -28.06
C ARG A 266 -14.62 -17.08 -28.82
N ILE A 267 -14.32 -18.33 -29.16
CA ILE A 267 -13.14 -18.74 -29.91
C ILE A 267 -13.58 -19.17 -31.31
N VAL A 268 -12.93 -18.60 -32.33
CA VAL A 268 -12.95 -19.10 -33.70
C VAL A 268 -11.64 -19.83 -33.95
N TRP A 269 -11.72 -21.16 -33.93
CA TRP A 269 -10.58 -22.04 -34.14
C TRP A 269 -10.09 -21.98 -35.59
N ASN A 270 -8.77 -21.90 -35.78
CA ASN A 270 -8.17 -22.00 -37.10
C ASN A 270 -8.08 -23.47 -37.58
N ASP A 271 -7.88 -24.42 -36.66
CA ASP A 271 -7.93 -25.85 -36.92
C ASP A 271 -9.37 -26.38 -36.72
N PRO A 272 -10.02 -26.94 -37.76
CA PRO A 272 -11.34 -27.56 -37.64
C PRO A 272 -11.40 -28.68 -36.60
N LYS A 273 -10.29 -29.39 -36.34
CA LYS A 273 -10.24 -30.46 -35.33
C LYS A 273 -10.27 -29.90 -33.91
N ALA A 274 -9.82 -28.67 -33.70
CA ALA A 274 -9.81 -28.02 -32.39
C ALA A 274 -11.22 -27.91 -31.79
N GLU A 275 -12.25 -27.77 -32.62
CA GLU A 275 -13.64 -27.72 -32.18
C GLU A 275 -14.06 -28.96 -31.38
N THR A 276 -13.52 -30.13 -31.73
CA THR A 276 -13.81 -31.38 -31.02
C THR A 276 -13.03 -31.52 -29.71
N LEU A 277 -11.97 -30.71 -29.55
CA LEU A 277 -11.09 -30.75 -28.40
C LEU A 277 -11.60 -29.77 -27.34
N CYS A 278 -11.73 -28.48 -27.65
CA CYS A 278 -12.12 -27.47 -26.67
C CYS A 278 -13.34 -26.67 -27.12
N SER A 279 -14.26 -26.40 -26.18
CA SER A 279 -15.46 -25.60 -26.42
C SER A 279 -15.10 -24.24 -27.04
N ARG A 280 -15.90 -23.79 -28.01
CA ARG A 280 -15.80 -22.45 -28.61
C ARG A 280 -16.29 -21.33 -27.71
N GLU A 281 -16.93 -21.66 -26.59
CA GLU A 281 -17.50 -20.68 -25.67
C GLU A 281 -17.00 -20.97 -24.25
N LEU A 282 -16.60 -19.91 -23.55
CA LEU A 282 -16.22 -19.94 -22.14
C LEU A 282 -16.58 -18.64 -21.43
N SER A 283 -16.64 -18.71 -20.09
CA SER A 283 -16.88 -17.56 -19.21
C SER A 283 -18.10 -16.70 -19.60
N THR A 284 -19.27 -17.33 -19.80
CA THR A 284 -20.51 -16.59 -20.03
C THR A 284 -20.97 -15.90 -18.75
N ALA A 285 -21.24 -14.59 -18.83
CA ALA A 285 -21.75 -13.83 -17.69
C ALA A 285 -22.50 -12.56 -18.13
N PRO A 286 -23.49 -12.09 -17.34
CA PRO A 286 -24.18 -10.82 -17.61
C PRO A 286 -23.21 -9.63 -17.61
N ASP A 287 -23.37 -8.71 -18.56
CA ASP A 287 -22.58 -7.48 -18.66
C ASP A 287 -22.66 -6.65 -17.37
N GLN A 288 -23.82 -6.67 -16.71
CA GLN A 288 -24.07 -5.96 -15.45
C GLN A 288 -23.08 -6.35 -14.35
N ARG A 289 -22.60 -7.62 -14.33
CA ARG A 289 -21.61 -8.09 -13.36
C ARG A 289 -20.31 -7.29 -13.45
N PHE A 290 -19.98 -6.80 -14.64
CA PHE A 290 -18.73 -6.09 -14.92
C PHE A 290 -18.90 -4.57 -14.94
N ILE A 291 -20.03 -4.05 -14.44
CA ILE A 291 -20.17 -2.63 -14.17
C ILE A 291 -19.48 -2.31 -12.84
N GLY A 292 -18.51 -1.41 -12.88
CA GLY A 292 -17.72 -1.02 -11.71
C GLY A 292 -17.33 0.45 -11.76
N ALA A 293 -16.76 0.93 -10.65
CA ALA A 293 -16.23 2.29 -10.58
C ALA A 293 -15.04 2.46 -11.53
N THR A 294 -15.08 3.50 -12.36
CA THR A 294 -14.03 3.84 -13.34
C THR A 294 -13.34 5.16 -13.01
N GLY A 295 -13.83 5.83 -11.97
CA GLY A 295 -13.33 7.09 -11.43
C GLY A 295 -14.34 7.70 -10.45
N PRO A 296 -14.05 8.87 -9.86
CA PRO A 296 -14.94 9.52 -8.91
C PRO A 296 -16.33 9.75 -9.49
N GLY A 297 -17.34 9.07 -8.92
CA GLY A 297 -18.74 9.17 -9.33
C GLY A 297 -19.08 8.60 -10.71
N LYS A 298 -18.16 7.84 -11.34
CA LYS A 298 -18.35 7.24 -12.66
C LYS A 298 -18.39 5.72 -12.57
N LEU A 299 -19.39 5.13 -13.22
CA LEU A 299 -19.48 3.70 -13.44
C LEU A 299 -19.22 3.39 -14.92
N GLY A 300 -18.64 2.24 -15.19
CA GLY A 300 -18.44 1.76 -16.56
C GLY A 300 -18.14 0.27 -16.63
N TYR A 301 -18.15 -0.25 -17.85
CA TYR A 301 -17.81 -1.64 -18.13
C TYR A 301 -16.32 -1.88 -17.87
N ALA A 302 -16.01 -2.96 -17.17
CA ALA A 302 -14.69 -3.23 -16.62
C ALA A 302 -14.20 -4.64 -16.94
N ARG A 303 -14.72 -5.28 -17.99
CA ARG A 303 -14.26 -6.61 -18.44
C ARG A 303 -13.28 -6.49 -19.60
N ILE A 304 -12.13 -7.14 -19.48
CA ILE A 304 -11.12 -7.21 -20.53
C ILE A 304 -10.69 -8.66 -20.74
N ILE A 305 -10.57 -9.09 -21.99
CA ILE A 305 -9.87 -10.33 -22.36
C ILE A 305 -8.55 -10.05 -23.06
N ARG A 306 -7.52 -10.86 -22.77
CA ARG A 306 -6.18 -10.71 -23.36
C ARG A 306 -5.50 -12.06 -23.58
N PRO A 307 -4.57 -12.17 -24.54
CA PRO A 307 -3.69 -13.32 -24.60
C PRO A 307 -2.69 -13.26 -23.44
N VAL A 308 -2.35 -14.42 -22.89
CA VAL A 308 -1.27 -14.55 -21.90
C VAL A 308 -0.24 -15.58 -22.34
N SER A 309 1.02 -15.31 -22.02
CA SER A 309 2.14 -16.15 -22.42
C SER A 309 2.21 -17.44 -21.59
N PRO A 310 2.92 -18.48 -22.08
CA PRO A 310 3.17 -19.70 -21.32
C PRO A 310 3.82 -19.42 -19.96
N GLU A 311 4.73 -18.44 -19.87
CA GLU A 311 5.42 -18.10 -18.62
C GLU A 311 4.44 -17.52 -17.59
N TYR A 312 3.47 -16.71 -18.04
CA TYR A 312 2.42 -16.18 -17.18
C TYR A 312 1.52 -17.29 -16.64
N LEU A 313 1.13 -18.24 -17.50
CA LEU A 313 0.34 -19.41 -17.12
C LEU A 313 1.05 -20.25 -16.06
N LEU A 314 2.33 -20.55 -16.28
CA LEU A 314 3.13 -21.33 -15.33
C LEU A 314 3.25 -20.61 -13.98
N LYS A 315 3.50 -19.29 -13.99
CA LYS A 315 3.57 -18.50 -12.76
C LYS A 315 2.23 -18.47 -12.01
N ALA A 316 1.12 -18.31 -12.72
CA ALA A 316 -0.22 -18.35 -12.16
C ALA A 316 -0.54 -19.71 -11.52
N ALA A 317 -0.20 -20.81 -12.19
CA ALA A 317 -0.38 -22.17 -11.66
C ALA A 317 0.48 -22.43 -10.40
N GLN A 318 1.74 -21.94 -10.38
CA GLN A 318 2.63 -22.07 -9.22
C GLN A 318 2.10 -21.32 -7.99
N ALA A 319 1.48 -20.16 -8.17
CA ALA A 319 0.96 -19.34 -7.08
C ALA A 319 -0.14 -20.04 -6.27
N GLU A 320 -0.86 -21.01 -6.87
CA GLU A 320 -1.85 -21.83 -6.18
C GLU A 320 -1.24 -23.00 -5.38
N GLY A 321 0.09 -23.14 -5.37
CA GLY A 321 0.77 -24.30 -4.76
C GLY A 321 0.52 -25.60 -5.52
N LYS A 322 -0.01 -25.53 -6.74
CA LYS A 322 -0.19 -26.68 -7.62
C LYS A 322 1.10 -26.95 -8.40
N THR A 323 1.41 -28.23 -8.64
CA THR A 323 2.45 -28.60 -9.60
C THR A 323 2.06 -28.04 -10.97
N PRO A 324 2.90 -27.20 -11.60
CA PRO A 324 2.56 -26.59 -12.88
C PRO A 324 2.32 -27.65 -13.94
N PRO A 325 1.33 -27.48 -14.83
CA PRO A 325 1.15 -28.37 -15.95
C PRO A 325 2.37 -28.29 -16.88
N VAL A 326 2.70 -29.40 -17.53
CA VAL A 326 3.62 -29.38 -18.67
C VAL A 326 2.86 -28.80 -19.85
N LEU A 327 3.20 -27.56 -20.23
CA LEU A 327 2.59 -26.89 -21.37
C LEU A 327 3.40 -27.17 -22.65
N PRO A 328 2.74 -27.43 -23.78
CA PRO A 328 3.41 -27.37 -25.09
C PRO A 328 4.13 -26.03 -25.28
N PRO A 329 5.35 -26.01 -25.88
CA PRO A 329 6.06 -24.77 -26.14
C PRO A 329 5.23 -23.80 -26.98
N GLY A 330 5.02 -22.57 -26.51
CA GLY A 330 4.27 -21.54 -27.25
C GLY A 330 2.75 -21.57 -27.05
N LEU A 331 2.19 -22.53 -26.30
CA LEU A 331 0.76 -22.54 -25.97
C LEU A 331 0.37 -21.29 -25.14
N MET A 332 -0.51 -20.46 -25.68
CA MET A 332 -1.01 -19.27 -24.99
C MET A 332 -2.33 -19.53 -24.27
N GLY A 333 -2.64 -18.71 -23.28
CA GLY A 333 -3.92 -18.70 -22.57
C GLY A 333 -4.74 -17.44 -22.87
N ILE A 334 -5.95 -17.42 -22.31
CA ILE A 334 -6.88 -16.29 -22.32
C ILE A 334 -7.03 -15.80 -20.88
N GLU A 335 -6.58 -14.60 -20.57
CA GLU A 335 -6.95 -13.92 -19.33
C GLU A 335 -8.28 -13.19 -19.52
N ASP A 336 -9.24 -13.47 -18.64
CA ASP A 336 -10.52 -12.77 -18.51
C ASP A 336 -10.51 -12.01 -17.19
N GLU A 337 -10.40 -10.69 -17.28
CA GLU A 337 -10.21 -9.80 -16.14
C GLU A 337 -11.45 -8.93 -15.92
N PHE A 338 -11.94 -8.90 -14.68
CA PHE A 338 -12.67 -7.77 -14.12
C PHE A 338 -11.64 -6.78 -13.55
N VAL A 339 -11.38 -5.70 -14.31
CA VAL A 339 -10.30 -4.74 -14.06
C VAL A 339 -10.29 -4.27 -12.62
N GLY A 340 -9.16 -4.50 -11.94
CA GLY A 340 -8.96 -4.09 -10.56
C GLY A 340 -9.78 -4.86 -9.53
N LYS A 341 -10.29 -6.05 -9.85
CA LYS A 341 -11.01 -6.91 -8.88
C LYS A 341 -10.52 -8.35 -8.90
N GLU A 342 -10.77 -9.04 -10.01
CA GLU A 342 -10.49 -10.46 -10.18
C GLU A 342 -10.11 -10.75 -11.63
N SER A 343 -9.23 -11.72 -11.84
CA SER A 343 -9.01 -12.28 -13.17
C SER A 343 -8.88 -13.79 -13.11
N SER A 344 -9.34 -14.44 -14.18
CA SER A 344 -9.21 -15.87 -14.40
C SER A 344 -8.48 -16.09 -15.71
N VAL A 345 -7.65 -17.13 -15.75
CA VAL A 345 -6.87 -17.48 -16.93
C VAL A 345 -7.30 -18.86 -17.40
N PHE A 346 -7.72 -18.93 -18.66
CA PHE A 346 -8.17 -20.14 -19.33
C PHE A 346 -7.09 -20.62 -20.30
N TYR A 347 -6.84 -21.92 -20.35
CA TYR A 347 -5.98 -22.54 -21.36
C TYR A 347 -6.52 -23.92 -21.72
N CYS A 348 -6.40 -24.30 -22.99
CA CYS A 348 -6.89 -25.59 -23.49
C CYS A 348 -5.74 -26.60 -23.44
N LEU A 349 -5.92 -27.69 -22.69
CA LEU A 349 -4.95 -28.77 -22.63
C LEU A 349 -5.70 -30.10 -22.71
N ASN A 350 -5.28 -30.98 -23.64
CA ASN A 350 -5.89 -32.31 -23.86
C ASN A 350 -7.42 -32.25 -24.07
N GLY A 351 -7.90 -31.22 -24.79
CA GLY A 351 -9.33 -31.04 -25.03
C GLY A 351 -10.14 -30.65 -23.80
N GLN A 352 -9.51 -29.99 -22.83
CA GLN A 352 -10.20 -29.46 -21.67
C GLN A 352 -9.76 -28.02 -21.40
N TRP A 353 -10.74 -27.16 -21.13
CA TRP A 353 -10.47 -25.84 -20.58
C TRP A 353 -10.08 -26.00 -19.11
N LEU A 354 -8.84 -25.63 -18.80
CA LEU A 354 -8.35 -25.52 -17.44
C LEU A 354 -8.35 -24.05 -17.02
N THR A 355 -8.47 -23.81 -15.71
CA THR A 355 -8.56 -22.46 -15.16
C THR A 355 -7.60 -22.29 -13.99
N VAL A 356 -6.86 -21.18 -14.01
CA VAL A 356 -6.06 -20.71 -12.87
C VAL A 356 -6.39 -19.24 -12.58
N PRO A 357 -6.29 -18.78 -11.32
CA PRO A 357 -6.39 -17.37 -10.98
C PRO A 357 -5.33 -16.57 -11.73
N GLY A 358 -5.69 -15.37 -12.20
CA GLY A 358 -4.68 -14.48 -12.79
C GLY A 358 -3.74 -13.92 -11.73
N SER A 359 -2.50 -13.66 -12.14
CA SER A 359 -1.41 -13.26 -11.24
C SER A 359 -1.22 -11.75 -11.15
N ARG A 360 -2.05 -10.93 -11.81
CA ARG A 360 -2.06 -9.48 -11.62
C ARG A 360 -2.68 -9.20 -10.25
N PRO A 361 -1.90 -8.83 -9.20
CA PRO A 361 -2.50 -8.22 -8.05
C PRO A 361 -3.28 -7.00 -8.54
N VAL A 362 -4.44 -6.76 -7.94
CA VAL A 362 -5.20 -5.52 -8.08
C VAL A 362 -4.31 -4.35 -7.68
N GLN A 363 -3.49 -3.87 -8.61
CA GLN A 363 -2.86 -2.58 -8.53
C GLN A 363 -3.71 -1.71 -9.43
N VAL A 364 -4.57 -0.91 -8.80
CA VAL A 364 -5.30 0.15 -9.48
C VAL A 364 -4.28 0.93 -10.30
N LEU A 365 -4.34 0.77 -11.62
CA LEU A 365 -3.49 1.51 -12.55
C LEU A 365 -3.71 2.99 -12.25
N LYS A 366 -2.74 3.63 -11.61
CA LYS A 366 -2.63 5.08 -11.68
C LYS A 366 -2.47 5.38 -13.15
N SER A 367 -3.50 5.96 -13.74
CA SER A 367 -3.42 6.69 -15.01
C SER A 367 -2.43 7.84 -14.84
N THR A 368 -1.13 7.55 -14.79
CA THR A 368 -0.11 8.55 -15.07
C THR A 368 -0.11 8.71 -16.57
N GLY A 369 -0.81 9.74 -17.03
CA GLY A 369 -0.79 10.16 -18.42
C GLY A 369 0.62 10.59 -18.81
N THR A 370 1.41 9.63 -19.27
CA THR A 370 2.60 9.86 -20.08
C THR A 370 2.50 8.88 -21.24
N VAL A 371 2.01 9.41 -22.36
CA VAL A 371 2.10 8.77 -23.67
C VAL A 371 3.58 8.66 -23.99
N ASP A 372 4.12 7.44 -23.93
CA ASP A 372 5.42 7.15 -24.50
C ASP A 372 5.21 7.01 -26.02
N PRO A 373 5.84 7.86 -26.86
CA PRO A 373 5.70 7.76 -28.29
C PRO A 373 6.43 6.50 -28.77
N LEU A 374 5.66 5.64 -29.45
CA LEU A 374 6.13 4.53 -30.28
C LEU A 374 7.47 4.87 -30.97
N GLN A 375 8.49 4.07 -30.71
CA GLN A 375 9.63 3.92 -31.62
C GLN A 375 9.32 2.81 -32.65
N PRO A 376 9.84 2.96 -33.89
CA PRO A 376 9.35 2.30 -35.10
C PRO A 376 9.55 0.79 -35.17
#